data_AF-A0A151IYB5-F1
#
_entry.id   AF-A0A151IYB5-F1
#
_cell.length_a   1.000
_cell.length_b   1.000
_cell.length_c   1.000
_cell.angle_alpha   90.00
_cell.angle_beta   90.00
_cell.angle_gamma   90.00
#
_symmetry.space_group_name_H-M   'P 1'
#
loop_
_entity.id
_entity.type
_entity.pdbx_description
1 polymer ?
#
loop_
_entity_poly.entity_id
_entity_poly.type
_entity_poly.pdbx_seq_one_letter_code
_entity_poly.pdbx_strand_id
1 'polypeptide(L)'
;MTRMTPVQYDHLCHLVRPFLRKKSIRKPISINERVAVTLFCLHYFHSNERLQLHIVDCQRINDCAIRLPSNDNKWLSFNNYNRKERVSFVVYADLECILKKTDGDQEASTLTYHHHHQVFSIGYYVRCSYDNSLSKYRFRRDPDCVSWFVEELRSLAHSVKKILIVNVPMETLSSEQRETLHSATHCHVCEKPFAPDDNRVRDHCHLTGRTKEKYVSFTKNVKDTAERSDSRNNIKLRFIDSYKFLSSSLDKLASFLNKNELRILQCEFQNLSEDDFKLLIRKGIFPYEYIDCADKLQDTHLPSRESFYSSLIGDTVSENDCTHAVNVWQQFSVQTLGEYSDLYLKTDVLLLADIFENFRDKCIKSYGLDPAYYYTLPGFTWDSMLKHTRVNFELLTDIDMVMFIERGIRGGLTLVNVPAGTREPITNICSRTIHRNLLRT
;
A
#
# COMPACT_ATOMS: atom_id res chain seq x y z
N MET A 1 1.51 6.92 -1.46
CA MET A 1 1.18 5.54 -1.82
C MET A 1 2.20 5.07 -2.81
N THR A 2 2.94 4.02 -2.44
CA THR A 2 3.99 3.44 -3.28
C THR A 2 3.58 2.04 -3.68
N ARG A 3 3.79 1.70 -4.95
CA ARG A 3 3.64 0.34 -5.45
C ARG A 3 5.04 -0.29 -5.40
N MET A 4 5.20 -1.39 -4.66
CA MET A 4 6.50 -2.08 -4.60
C MET A 4 6.30 -3.53 -4.98
N THR A 5 6.92 -3.95 -6.08
CA THR A 5 7.03 -5.37 -6.44
C THR A 5 7.95 -6.09 -5.44
N PRO A 6 7.88 -7.44 -5.33
CA PRO A 6 8.75 -8.22 -4.44
C PRO A 6 10.26 -8.01 -4.67
N VAL A 7 10.62 -7.46 -5.84
CA VAL A 7 11.97 -7.27 -6.35
C VAL A 7 12.50 -5.87 -6.02
N GLN A 8 11.67 -4.83 -5.96
CA GLN A 8 12.07 -3.46 -5.56
C GLN A 8 12.34 -3.30 -4.03
N TYR A 9 12.40 -4.41 -3.28
CA TYR A 9 12.53 -4.41 -1.82
C TYR A 9 13.92 -4.01 -1.31
N ASP A 10 14.98 -4.17 -2.11
CA ASP A 10 16.36 -4.17 -1.59
C ASP A 10 17.06 -2.81 -1.59
N HIS A 11 16.46 -1.73 -2.15
CA HIS A 11 17.14 -0.42 -2.25
C HIS A 11 16.51 0.76 -1.53
N LEU A 12 15.24 0.67 -1.11
CA LEU A 12 14.81 1.45 0.05
C LEU A 12 15.52 0.99 1.34
N CYS A 13 16.14 -0.19 1.35
CA CYS A 13 16.86 -0.74 2.50
C CYS A 13 18.04 0.12 2.98
N HIS A 14 18.63 1.01 2.16
CA HIS A 14 19.71 1.88 2.62
C HIS A 14 19.23 3.05 3.51
N LEU A 15 17.95 3.44 3.44
CA LEU A 15 17.31 4.37 4.39
C LEU A 15 16.74 3.64 5.64
N VAL A 16 16.67 2.31 5.64
CA VAL A 16 15.86 1.47 6.56
C VAL A 16 16.71 0.43 7.33
N ARG A 17 18.05 0.52 7.25
CA ARG A 17 18.99 -0.53 7.67
C ARG A 17 19.01 -1.00 9.14
N PRO A 18 18.42 -0.35 10.17
CA PRO A 18 18.42 -0.97 11.50
C PRO A 18 17.27 -1.97 11.79
N PHE A 19 16.26 -2.17 10.92
CA PHE A 19 14.97 -2.71 11.41
C PHE A 19 14.28 -3.85 10.64
N LEU A 20 14.96 -4.59 9.75
CA LEU A 20 14.34 -5.68 8.98
C LEU A 20 14.91 -7.08 9.31
N ARG A 21 14.52 -7.64 10.47
CA ARG A 21 14.55 -9.09 10.71
C ARG A 21 13.13 -9.63 10.84
N LYS A 22 12.86 -10.70 10.07
CA LYS A 22 11.71 -11.63 10.06
C LYS A 22 10.64 -11.39 8.95
N LYS A 23 10.90 -11.99 7.78
CA LYS A 23 9.84 -12.60 6.94
C LYS A 23 9.48 -13.94 7.59
N SER A 24 8.21 -14.17 7.94
CA SER A 24 7.71 -15.53 8.19
C SER A 24 6.58 -15.81 7.22
N ILE A 25 6.88 -16.71 6.29
CA ILE A 25 5.95 -17.35 5.36
C ILE A 25 4.98 -18.18 6.19
N ARG A 26 3.68 -17.86 6.18
CA ARG A 26 2.63 -18.76 6.68
C ARG A 26 2.32 -19.77 5.57
N LYS A 27 2.87 -20.99 5.67
CA LYS A 27 2.38 -22.15 4.90
C LYS A 27 1.09 -22.67 5.56
N PRO A 28 0.09 -23.14 4.78
CA PRO A 28 -1.07 -23.83 5.33
C PRO A 28 -0.65 -25.17 5.94
N ILE A 29 -1.17 -25.47 7.13
CA ILE A 29 -0.83 -26.66 7.92
C ILE A 29 -1.87 -27.77 7.67
N SER A 30 -1.40 -28.97 7.35
CA SER A 30 -2.19 -30.22 7.38
C SER A 30 -2.39 -30.68 8.83
N ILE A 31 -3.63 -30.97 9.21
CA ILE A 31 -4.02 -31.31 10.58
C ILE A 31 -3.84 -32.81 10.80
N ASN A 32 -2.90 -33.21 11.66
CA ASN A 32 -3.04 -34.45 12.46
C ASN A 32 -2.16 -34.56 13.73
N GLU A 33 -1.51 -33.49 14.21
CA GLU A 33 -0.63 -33.59 15.40
C GLU A 33 -0.88 -32.49 16.43
N ARG A 34 -0.66 -32.80 17.71
CA ARG A 34 -0.83 -31.89 18.86
C ARG A 34 0.05 -30.65 18.68
N VAL A 35 -0.57 -29.51 18.38
CA VAL A 35 0.13 -28.23 18.18
C VAL A 35 0.31 -27.50 19.51
N ALA A 36 1.55 -27.12 19.83
CA ALA A 36 1.87 -26.36 21.02
C ALA A 36 2.05 -24.86 20.65
N VAL A 37 1.57 -23.96 21.51
CA VAL A 37 1.53 -22.50 21.27
C VAL A 37 2.35 -21.77 22.32
N THR A 38 3.14 -20.78 21.90
CA THR A 38 3.88 -19.89 22.80
C THR A 38 2.99 -18.77 23.34
N LEU A 39 3.05 -18.51 24.65
CA LEU A 39 2.33 -17.38 25.27
C LEU A 39 2.90 -16.00 24.90
N PHE A 40 4.16 -15.92 24.44
CA PHE A 40 4.83 -14.64 24.18
C PHE A 40 4.60 -14.09 22.76
N CYS A 41 4.46 -14.94 21.75
CA CYS A 41 4.29 -14.50 20.36
C CYS A 41 3.18 -15.24 19.60
N LEU A 42 2.42 -16.13 20.26
CA LEU A 42 1.32 -16.90 19.69
C LEU A 42 1.69 -17.65 18.41
N HIS A 43 2.95 -18.08 18.29
CA HIS A 43 3.40 -18.88 17.16
C HIS A 43 3.14 -20.37 17.44
N TYR A 44 2.74 -21.10 16.39
CA TYR A 44 2.36 -22.50 16.45
C TYR A 44 3.54 -23.41 16.13
N PHE A 45 3.72 -24.48 16.91
CA PHE A 45 4.79 -25.46 16.73
C PHE A 45 4.24 -26.87 16.68
N HIS A 46 4.78 -27.66 15.75
CA HIS A 46 4.41 -29.06 15.52
C HIS A 46 5.05 -30.04 16.53
N SER A 47 6.01 -29.59 17.34
CA SER A 47 6.63 -30.41 18.40
C SER A 47 6.99 -29.57 19.61
N ASN A 48 6.99 -30.20 20.79
CA ASN A 48 7.37 -29.54 22.04
C ASN A 48 8.86 -29.10 22.02
N GLU A 49 9.74 -29.87 21.38
CA GLU A 49 11.15 -29.50 21.22
C GLU A 49 11.34 -28.21 20.43
N ARG A 50 10.60 -28.03 19.32
CA ARG A 50 10.64 -26.78 18.53
C ARG A 50 10.07 -25.60 19.30
N LEU A 51 9.05 -25.83 20.12
CA LEU A 51 8.52 -24.83 21.04
C LEU A 51 9.60 -24.40 22.04
N GLN A 52 10.30 -25.34 22.69
CA GLN A 52 11.34 -25.02 23.68
C GLN A 52 12.52 -24.26 23.07
N LEU A 53 13.00 -24.67 21.88
CA LEU A 53 14.03 -23.94 21.14
C LEU A 53 13.57 -22.51 20.81
N HIS A 54 12.33 -22.36 20.36
CA HIS A 54 11.78 -21.05 20.06
C HIS A 54 11.57 -20.18 21.29
N ILE A 55 11.19 -20.75 22.45
CA ILE A 55 10.98 -19.98 23.70
C ILE A 55 12.25 -19.22 24.08
N VAL A 56 13.42 -19.85 23.97
CA VAL A 56 14.72 -19.22 24.29
C VAL A 56 14.97 -17.98 23.43
N ASP A 57 14.75 -18.10 22.12
CA ASP A 57 14.95 -16.98 21.19
C ASP A 57 13.82 -15.94 21.27
N CYS A 58 12.59 -16.38 21.52
CA CYS A 58 11.41 -15.53 21.64
C CYS A 58 11.52 -14.65 22.89
N GLN A 59 11.93 -15.21 24.03
CA GLN A 59 12.16 -14.45 25.25
C GLN A 59 13.31 -13.43 25.10
N ARG A 60 14.34 -13.74 24.31
CA ARG A 60 15.47 -12.84 24.06
C ARG A 60 15.20 -11.73 23.04
N ILE A 61 14.37 -11.99 22.03
CA ILE A 61 14.20 -11.11 20.85
C ILE A 61 12.86 -10.37 20.86
N ASN A 62 11.84 -10.94 21.51
CA ASN A 62 10.48 -10.39 21.44
C ASN A 62 10.23 -9.38 22.58
N ASP A 63 10.52 -8.11 22.32
CA ASP A 63 10.17 -6.99 23.21
C ASP A 63 8.66 -6.65 23.18
N CYS A 64 7.83 -7.42 22.47
CA CYS A 64 6.39 -7.20 22.42
C CYS A 64 5.68 -7.95 23.55
N ALA A 65 5.37 -7.25 24.64
CA ALA A 65 4.41 -7.74 25.62
C ALA A 65 2.99 -7.73 25.02
N ILE A 66 2.34 -8.88 24.95
CA ILE A 66 0.91 -8.97 24.68
C ILE A 66 0.20 -8.31 25.87
N ARG A 67 -0.40 -7.14 25.64
CA ARG A 67 -1.26 -6.48 26.61
C ARG A 67 -2.69 -6.72 26.22
N LEU A 68 -3.36 -7.58 26.99
CA LEU A 68 -4.81 -7.72 26.87
C LEU A 68 -5.50 -6.44 27.34
N PRO A 69 -6.69 -6.14 26.80
CA PRO A 69 -7.55 -5.11 27.36
C PRO A 69 -7.83 -5.36 28.85
N SER A 70 -7.82 -4.28 29.63
CA SER A 70 -8.35 -4.22 30.98
C SER A 70 -9.86 -3.98 30.95
N ASN A 71 -10.53 -4.17 32.09
CA ASN A 71 -11.97 -3.88 32.22
C ASN A 71 -12.35 -2.45 31.80
N ASP A 72 -11.44 -1.49 31.97
CA ASP A 72 -11.66 -0.09 31.61
C ASP A 72 -11.52 0.21 30.11
N ASN A 73 -10.87 -0.66 29.32
CA ASN A 73 -10.63 -0.45 27.89
C ASN A 73 -11.07 -1.63 27.01
N LYS A 74 -11.93 -2.51 27.55
CA LYS A 74 -12.50 -3.65 26.83
C LYS A 74 -13.54 -3.28 25.78
N TRP A 75 -14.07 -2.06 25.82
CA TRP A 75 -15.09 -1.62 24.86
C TRP A 75 -14.46 -1.08 23.59
N LEU A 76 -14.77 -1.71 22.47
CA LEU A 76 -14.40 -1.30 21.13
C LEU A 76 -15.63 -0.76 20.40
N SER A 77 -15.54 0.47 19.92
CA SER A 77 -16.60 1.13 19.15
C SER A 77 -15.99 2.09 18.13
N PHE A 78 -16.81 2.54 17.17
CA PHE A 78 -16.34 3.51 16.20
C PHE A 78 -16.08 4.87 16.86
N ASN A 79 -14.84 5.34 16.80
CA ASN A 79 -14.41 6.61 17.38
C ASN A 79 -13.63 7.52 16.41
N ASN A 80 -13.31 7.03 15.21
CA ASN A 80 -12.46 7.73 14.25
C ASN A 80 -13.26 8.64 13.30
N TYR A 81 -14.11 9.51 13.85
CA TYR A 81 -15.00 10.36 13.06
C TYR A 81 -14.27 11.32 12.12
N ASN A 82 -13.04 11.73 12.47
CA ASN A 82 -12.19 12.56 11.61
C ASN A 82 -11.81 11.87 10.28
N ARG A 83 -11.91 10.53 10.19
CA ARG A 83 -11.65 9.78 8.95
C ARG A 83 -12.81 9.85 7.95
N LYS A 84 -13.92 10.51 8.31
CA LYS A 84 -15.03 10.84 7.41
C LYS A 84 -14.64 11.96 6.44
N GLU A 85 -13.73 12.84 6.83
CA GLU A 85 -13.21 13.88 5.95
C GLU A 85 -12.32 13.29 4.86
N ARG A 86 -12.15 14.00 3.74
CA ARG A 86 -11.21 13.56 2.70
C ARG A 86 -9.79 14.04 3.05
N VAL A 87 -8.80 13.15 2.98
CA VAL A 87 -7.39 13.54 3.09
C VAL A 87 -7.03 14.51 1.96
N SER A 88 -6.60 15.71 2.33
CA SER A 88 -6.43 16.83 1.40
C SER A 88 -5.25 16.66 0.44
N PHE A 89 -4.12 16.14 0.94
CA PHE A 89 -2.90 15.94 0.15
C PHE A 89 -2.51 14.46 0.16
N VAL A 90 -2.39 13.86 -1.02
CA VAL A 90 -1.89 12.50 -1.21
C VAL A 90 -0.81 12.50 -2.27
N VAL A 91 0.29 11.80 -2.01
CA VAL A 91 1.39 11.63 -2.97
C VAL A 91 1.36 10.20 -3.48
N TYR A 92 1.21 10.02 -4.78
CA TYR A 92 1.37 8.75 -5.49
C TYR A 92 2.77 8.70 -6.06
N ALA A 93 3.54 7.66 -5.79
CA ALA A 93 4.93 7.61 -6.21
C ALA A 93 5.34 6.20 -6.61
N ASP A 94 6.26 6.12 -7.57
CA ASP A 94 6.91 4.89 -7.98
C ASP A 94 8.38 5.19 -8.32
N LEU A 95 9.20 4.15 -8.41
CA LEU A 95 10.63 4.26 -8.67
C LEU A 95 11.13 3.13 -9.54
N GLU A 96 12.13 3.45 -10.36
CA GLU A 96 12.80 2.48 -11.22
C GLU A 96 14.22 2.22 -10.74
N CYS A 97 14.64 0.96 -10.88
CA CYS A 97 15.91 0.48 -10.40
C CYS A 97 16.69 -0.27 -11.48
N ILE A 98 18.00 -0.04 -11.51
CA ILE A 98 18.96 -0.87 -12.22
C ILE A 98 19.17 -2.14 -11.41
N LEU A 99 19.18 -3.32 -12.04
CA LEU A 99 19.37 -4.61 -11.39
C LEU A 99 20.81 -5.10 -11.56
N LYS A 100 21.73 -4.61 -10.73
CA LYS A 100 23.12 -5.09 -10.76
C LYS A 100 23.17 -6.53 -10.25
N LYS A 101 23.68 -7.44 -11.08
CA LYS A 101 23.96 -8.82 -10.68
C LYS A 101 25.13 -8.80 -9.69
N THR A 102 24.95 -9.43 -8.52
CA THR A 102 26.06 -9.60 -7.58
C THR A 102 26.74 -10.93 -7.92
N ASP A 103 28.04 -10.91 -8.20
CA ASP A 103 28.81 -12.15 -8.34
C ASP A 103 28.83 -12.85 -6.98
N GLY A 104 28.24 -14.05 -6.90
CA GLY A 104 28.16 -14.80 -5.66
C GLY A 104 29.50 -15.45 -5.32
N ASP A 105 29.95 -15.28 -4.06
CA ASP A 105 30.94 -16.16 -3.44
C ASP A 105 30.46 -17.62 -3.58
N GLN A 106 31.31 -18.50 -4.10
CA GLN A 106 30.99 -19.88 -4.46
C GLN A 106 30.64 -20.81 -3.28
N GLU A 107 30.57 -20.33 -2.04
CA GLU A 107 30.47 -21.18 -0.85
C GLU A 107 29.08 -21.26 -0.18
N ALA A 108 28.07 -20.54 -0.65
CA ALA A 108 26.72 -20.62 -0.08
C ALA A 108 25.75 -21.40 -0.98
N SER A 109 25.51 -22.66 -0.64
CA SER A 109 24.60 -23.61 -1.31
C SER A 109 23.10 -23.32 -1.13
N THR A 110 22.70 -22.05 -1.06
CA THR A 110 21.31 -21.62 -1.12
C THR A 110 21.16 -20.57 -2.21
N LEU A 111 20.40 -20.92 -3.25
CA LEU A 111 19.98 -20.09 -4.39
C LEU A 111 19.26 -18.80 -3.95
N THR A 112 19.99 -17.83 -3.44
CA THR A 112 19.53 -16.44 -3.30
C THR A 112 20.31 -15.62 -4.32
N TYR A 113 19.74 -15.48 -5.52
CA TYR A 113 20.17 -14.46 -6.47
C TYR A 113 20.01 -13.10 -5.81
N HIS A 114 21.11 -12.52 -5.32
CA HIS A 114 21.11 -11.17 -4.78
C HIS A 114 21.31 -10.20 -5.95
N HIS A 115 20.23 -9.56 -6.40
CA HIS A 115 20.36 -8.39 -7.27
C HIS A 115 20.56 -7.16 -6.37
N HIS A 116 21.61 -6.38 -6.62
CA HIS A 116 21.74 -5.07 -6.03
C HIS A 116 20.94 -4.10 -6.90
N HIS A 117 19.78 -3.67 -6.42
CA HIS A 117 19.01 -2.64 -7.10
C HIS A 117 19.80 -1.32 -7.06
N GLN A 118 19.53 -0.37 -7.93
CA GLN A 118 20.07 0.97 -7.77
C GLN A 118 19.03 1.90 -8.34
N VAL A 119 18.42 2.70 -7.48
CA VAL A 119 17.38 3.63 -7.92
C VAL A 119 18.02 4.61 -8.90
N PHE A 120 17.43 4.71 -10.09
CA PHE A 120 17.89 5.65 -11.11
C PHE A 120 16.80 6.63 -11.54
N SER A 121 15.54 6.35 -11.24
CA SER A 121 14.43 7.27 -11.51
C SER A 121 13.37 7.20 -10.43
N ILE A 122 12.82 8.35 -10.06
CA ILE A 122 11.65 8.47 -9.17
C ILE A 122 10.63 9.40 -9.80
N GLY A 123 9.38 8.94 -9.86
CA GLY A 123 8.24 9.72 -10.32
C GLY A 123 7.20 9.81 -9.22
N TYR A 124 6.59 11.00 -9.05
CA TYR A 124 5.46 11.15 -8.15
C TYR A 124 4.44 12.16 -8.65
N TYR A 125 3.18 11.90 -8.30
CA TYR A 125 2.04 12.79 -8.51
C TYR A 125 1.49 13.24 -7.16
N VAL A 126 1.48 14.55 -6.95
CA VAL A 126 0.80 15.15 -5.80
C VAL A 126 -0.64 15.40 -6.20
N ARG A 127 -1.59 14.87 -5.42
CA ARG A 127 -3.01 15.16 -5.54
C ARG A 127 -3.46 16.04 -4.37
N CYS A 128 -3.97 17.22 -4.70
CA CYS A 128 -4.68 18.08 -3.76
C CYS A 128 -6.19 17.99 -4.02
N SER A 129 -6.98 17.65 -2.99
CA SER A 129 -8.41 17.37 -3.17
C SER A 129 -9.30 18.60 -3.30
N TYR A 130 -8.85 19.78 -2.83
CA TYR A 130 -9.64 21.00 -2.83
C TYR A 130 -9.17 22.04 -3.85
N ASP A 131 -7.92 21.96 -4.32
CA ASP A 131 -7.38 22.84 -5.35
C ASP A 131 -6.56 22.02 -6.35
N ASN A 132 -7.12 21.85 -7.56
CA ASN A 132 -6.47 21.07 -8.61
C ASN A 132 -5.18 21.72 -9.12
N SER A 133 -5.01 23.04 -9.00
CA SER A 133 -3.81 23.75 -9.45
C SER A 133 -2.56 23.37 -8.65
N LEU A 134 -2.74 22.88 -7.43
CA LEU A 134 -1.67 22.34 -6.58
C LEU A 134 -1.31 20.90 -6.90
N SER A 135 -2.12 20.23 -7.74
CA SER A 135 -1.84 18.86 -8.18
C SER A 135 -0.82 18.90 -9.32
N LYS A 136 0.25 18.10 -9.22
CA LYS A 136 1.33 18.11 -10.21
C LYS A 136 2.09 16.80 -10.24
N TYR A 137 2.47 16.37 -11.44
CA TYR A 137 3.49 15.34 -11.65
C TYR A 137 4.89 15.94 -11.62
N ARG A 138 5.83 15.23 -10.99
CA ARG A 138 7.27 15.54 -10.97
C ARG A 138 8.03 14.23 -11.08
N PHE A 139 9.15 14.25 -11.77
CA PHE A 139 10.05 13.10 -11.84
C PHE A 139 11.49 13.56 -11.96
N ARG A 140 12.42 12.66 -11.65
CA ARG A 140 13.84 12.87 -11.84
C ARG A 140 14.54 11.55 -12.11
N ARG A 141 15.32 11.51 -13.20
CA ARG A 141 16.15 10.38 -13.60
C ARG A 141 17.62 10.74 -13.50
N ASP A 142 18.24 10.39 -12.38
CA ASP A 142 19.69 10.46 -12.14
C ASP A 142 20.07 9.71 -10.85
N PRO A 143 21.37 9.50 -10.56
CA PRO A 143 21.81 8.83 -9.33
C PRO A 143 21.40 9.53 -8.02
N ASP A 144 21.10 10.84 -8.07
CA ASP A 144 20.71 11.65 -6.92
C ASP A 144 19.18 11.76 -6.75
N CYS A 145 18.41 11.03 -7.55
CA CYS A 145 16.94 11.09 -7.56
C CYS A 145 16.33 10.81 -6.18
N VAL A 146 16.94 9.95 -5.36
CA VAL A 146 16.49 9.67 -3.98
C VAL A 146 16.63 10.91 -3.09
N SER A 147 17.80 11.55 -3.10
CA SER A 147 18.07 12.76 -2.31
C SER A 147 17.15 13.90 -2.74
N TRP A 148 16.96 14.06 -4.05
CA TRP A 148 16.01 15.00 -4.61
C TRP A 148 14.58 14.74 -4.14
N PHE A 149 14.12 13.49 -4.19
CA PHE A 149 12.76 13.15 -3.77
C PHE A 149 12.52 13.44 -2.29
N VAL A 150 13.51 13.17 -1.42
CA VAL A 150 13.44 13.52 0.00
C VAL A 150 13.33 15.03 0.19
N GLU A 151 14.08 15.83 -0.57
CA GLU A 151 13.99 17.28 -0.51
C GLU A 151 12.65 17.80 -1.04
N GLU A 152 12.10 17.23 -2.11
CA GLU A 152 10.77 17.56 -2.62
C GLU A 152 9.68 17.25 -1.58
N LEU A 153 9.75 16.11 -0.90
CA LEU A 153 8.82 15.78 0.19
C LEU A 153 8.93 16.75 1.36
N ARG A 154 10.16 17.19 1.68
CA ARG A 154 10.39 18.21 2.71
C ARG A 154 9.79 19.54 2.29
N SER A 155 10.04 20.01 1.07
CA SER A 155 9.49 21.25 0.52
C SER A 155 7.96 21.22 0.46
N LEU A 156 7.39 20.09 0.03
CA LEU A 156 5.94 19.85 0.02
C LEU A 156 5.36 19.95 1.43
N ALA A 157 5.99 19.32 2.43
CA ALA A 157 5.53 19.39 3.82
C ALA A 157 5.50 20.83 4.34
N HIS A 158 6.53 21.65 4.05
CA HIS A 158 6.52 23.08 4.44
C HIS A 158 5.45 23.87 3.70
N SER A 159 5.24 23.61 2.41
CA SER A 159 4.22 24.27 1.61
C SER A 159 2.81 23.94 2.12
N VAL A 160 2.54 22.67 2.39
CA VAL A 160 1.28 22.20 2.99
C VAL A 160 1.07 22.82 4.38
N LYS A 161 2.11 22.88 5.22
CA LYS A 161 2.04 23.53 6.53
C LYS A 161 1.60 24.99 6.40
N LYS A 162 2.18 25.76 5.47
CA LYS A 162 1.78 27.14 5.23
C LYS A 162 0.30 27.24 4.86
N ILE A 163 -0.18 26.36 3.97
CA ILE A 163 -1.60 26.36 3.57
C ILE A 163 -2.52 26.02 4.75
N LEU A 164 -2.15 25.01 5.56
CA LEU A 164 -2.94 24.58 6.71
C LEU A 164 -2.98 25.59 7.86
N ILE A 165 -2.04 26.55 7.92
CA ILE A 165 -2.04 27.62 8.93
C ILE A 165 -2.99 28.76 8.55
N VAL A 166 -3.32 28.92 7.27
CA VAL A 166 -4.20 30.01 6.81
C VAL A 166 -5.64 29.69 7.19
N ASN A 167 -6.13 30.34 8.25
CA ASN A 167 -7.55 30.30 8.62
C ASN A 167 -8.37 31.10 7.61
N VAL A 168 -9.06 30.39 6.70
CA VAL A 168 -10.04 31.01 5.80
C VAL A 168 -11.32 31.32 6.59
N PRO A 169 -11.85 32.56 6.54
CA PRO A 169 -13.11 32.91 7.18
C PRO A 169 -14.23 32.01 6.71
N MET A 170 -15.04 31.54 7.66
CA MET A 170 -16.15 30.64 7.37
C MET A 170 -17.20 31.35 6.52
N GLU A 171 -17.63 30.72 5.42
CA GLU A 171 -18.63 31.29 4.51
C GLU A 171 -19.94 31.60 5.25
N THR A 172 -20.61 32.70 4.89
CA THR A 172 -21.87 33.13 5.51
C THR A 172 -23.02 32.21 5.08
N LEU A 173 -23.75 31.65 6.06
CA LEU A 173 -24.88 30.74 5.80
C LEU A 173 -26.00 31.45 5.03
N SER A 174 -26.64 30.72 4.11
CA SER A 174 -27.98 31.08 3.65
C SER A 174 -29.02 30.88 4.76
N SER A 175 -30.18 31.52 4.66
CA SER A 175 -31.27 31.39 5.63
C SER A 175 -31.69 29.94 5.86
N GLU A 176 -31.76 29.14 4.79
CA GLU A 176 -32.14 27.74 4.80
C GLU A 176 -31.12 26.83 5.49
N GLN A 177 -29.82 27.06 5.25
CA GLN A 177 -28.75 26.31 5.92
C GLN A 177 -28.70 26.61 7.42
N ARG A 178 -29.06 27.84 7.81
CA ARG A 178 -29.12 28.26 9.21
C ARG A 178 -30.26 27.57 9.96
N GLU A 179 -31.44 27.48 9.35
CA GLU A 179 -32.57 26.71 9.91
C GLU A 179 -32.25 25.22 10.01
N THR A 180 -31.58 24.65 9.02
CA THR A 180 -31.14 23.25 9.03
C THR A 180 -30.16 22.97 10.18
N LEU A 181 -29.22 23.89 10.43
CA LEU A 181 -28.28 23.79 11.54
C LEU A 181 -29.00 23.91 12.90
N HIS A 182 -29.91 24.87 13.06
CA HIS A 182 -30.62 25.10 14.32
C HIS A 182 -31.67 24.01 14.63
N SER A 183 -32.20 23.32 13.63
CA SER A 183 -33.16 22.22 13.80
C SER A 183 -32.50 20.84 13.93
N ALA A 184 -31.18 20.73 13.73
CA ALA A 184 -30.46 19.47 13.83
C ALA A 184 -30.61 18.85 15.24
N THR A 185 -31.10 17.60 15.28
CA THR A 185 -31.29 16.82 16.52
C THR A 185 -30.08 15.96 16.86
N HIS A 186 -29.20 15.70 15.88
CA HIS A 186 -28.01 14.87 16.02
C HIS A 186 -26.78 15.57 15.43
N CYS A 187 -25.62 15.34 16.04
CA CYS A 187 -24.35 15.84 15.54
C CYS A 187 -23.99 15.18 14.20
N HIS A 188 -23.75 15.97 13.16
CA HIS A 188 -23.37 15.46 11.83
C HIS A 188 -22.02 14.70 11.78
N VAL A 189 -21.11 15.00 12.72
CA VAL A 189 -19.80 14.33 12.83
C VAL A 189 -19.94 12.99 13.55
N CYS A 190 -20.40 13.01 14.80
CA CYS A 190 -20.43 11.83 15.66
C CYS A 190 -21.76 11.07 15.69
N GLU A 191 -22.80 11.62 15.06
CA GLU A 191 -24.15 11.02 14.90
C GLU A 191 -24.89 10.77 16.22
N LYS A 192 -24.42 11.35 17.32
CA LYS A 192 -25.08 11.32 18.64
C LYS A 192 -26.14 12.43 18.75
N PRO A 193 -27.23 12.20 19.51
CA PRO A 193 -28.21 13.23 19.77
C PRO A 193 -27.60 14.39 20.55
N PHE A 194 -28.04 15.61 20.27
CA PHE A 194 -27.67 16.79 21.06
C PHE A 194 -28.44 16.80 22.38
N ALA A 195 -27.75 17.14 23.47
CA ALA A 195 -28.39 17.49 24.73
C ALA A 195 -29.03 18.89 24.64
N PRO A 196 -29.98 19.24 25.54
CA PRO A 196 -30.68 20.54 25.50
C PRO A 196 -29.74 21.76 25.53
N ASP A 197 -28.57 21.62 26.16
CA ASP A 197 -27.59 22.70 26.36
C ASP A 197 -26.40 22.63 25.37
N ASP A 198 -26.41 21.71 24.40
CA ASP A 198 -25.30 21.57 23.46
C ASP A 198 -25.27 22.72 22.43
N ASN A 199 -24.11 23.36 22.31
CA ASN A 199 -23.87 24.34 21.26
C ASN A 199 -23.70 23.64 19.90
N ARG A 200 -24.61 23.91 18.97
CA ARG A 200 -24.51 23.45 17.58
C ARG A 200 -23.46 24.28 16.85
N VAL A 201 -22.26 23.71 16.72
CA VAL A 201 -21.12 24.35 16.04
C VAL A 201 -20.92 23.78 14.64
N ARG A 202 -20.47 24.63 13.71
CA ARG A 202 -20.00 24.19 12.39
C ARG A 202 -18.61 23.57 12.54
N ASP A 203 -18.42 22.39 11.97
CA ASP A 203 -17.10 21.77 11.97
C ASP A 203 -16.20 22.46 10.92
N HIS A 204 -14.95 22.68 11.29
CA HIS A 204 -13.89 23.08 10.38
C HIS A 204 -12.58 22.44 10.85
N CYS A 205 -11.80 21.97 9.87
CA CYS A 205 -10.74 21.00 10.07
C CYS A 205 -9.54 21.60 10.83
N HIS A 206 -9.30 21.13 12.06
CA HIS A 206 -8.14 21.48 12.89
C HIS A 206 -7.44 20.19 13.36
N LEU A 207 -6.35 19.81 12.71
CA LEU A 207 -5.90 18.41 12.65
C LEU A 207 -4.80 17.99 13.65
N THR A 208 -5.15 16.91 14.35
CA THR A 208 -4.35 15.72 14.72
C THR A 208 -3.85 15.57 16.17
N GLY A 209 -4.45 14.59 16.89
CA GLY A 209 -3.97 14.12 18.18
C GLY A 209 -3.76 12.59 18.24
N ARG A 210 -2.50 12.17 18.13
CA ARG A 210 -1.88 10.89 18.60
C ARG A 210 -1.94 9.60 17.73
N THR A 211 -0.94 8.75 18.02
CA THR A 211 -0.35 7.66 17.23
C THR A 211 -0.21 6.38 18.04
N LYS A 212 -0.25 5.20 17.39
CA LYS A 212 0.53 4.00 17.76
C LYS A 212 0.88 3.24 16.47
N GLU A 213 2.17 2.96 16.25
CA GLU A 213 2.68 2.16 15.12
C GLU A 213 3.51 0.99 15.65
N LYS A 214 3.27 -0.20 15.10
CA LYS A 214 4.25 -1.27 14.92
C LYS A 214 4.00 -1.89 13.53
N TYR A 215 4.84 -1.49 12.59
CA TYR A 215 5.18 -2.14 11.30
C TYR A 215 4.04 -2.56 10.35
N VAL A 216 3.44 -1.58 9.66
CA VAL A 216 2.68 -1.73 8.38
C VAL A 216 2.85 -0.51 7.46
N SER A 217 3.31 0.59 8.03
CA SER A 217 3.60 1.90 7.44
C SER A 217 4.69 2.55 8.31
N PHE A 218 5.30 3.62 7.83
CA PHE A 218 6.15 4.45 8.66
C PHE A 218 5.73 5.92 8.53
N THR A 219 5.73 6.62 9.66
CA THR A 219 5.47 8.05 9.71
C THR A 219 6.77 8.82 9.98
N LYS A 220 7.13 9.75 9.10
CA LYS A 220 8.20 10.73 9.33
C LYS A 220 7.58 12.06 9.75
N ASN A 221 7.98 12.53 10.93
CA ASN A 221 7.66 13.89 11.38
C ASN A 221 8.67 14.86 10.77
N VAL A 222 8.19 15.87 10.05
CA VAL A 222 9.01 17.00 9.60
C VAL A 222 8.92 18.07 10.69
N LYS A 223 10.02 18.25 11.44
CA LYS A 223 10.13 19.28 12.49
C LYS A 223 10.77 20.53 11.88
N ASP A 224 10.26 21.70 12.24
CA ASP A 224 10.97 22.95 11.99
C ASP A 224 12.18 23.06 12.95
N THR A 225 13.31 23.53 12.44
CA THR A 225 14.47 23.88 13.26
C THR A 225 14.26 25.20 14.03
N ALA A 226 13.21 25.97 13.72
CA ALA A 226 13.06 27.35 14.16
C ALA A 226 12.26 27.58 15.46
N GLU A 227 11.38 26.68 15.93
CA GLU A 227 10.56 26.98 17.11
C GLU A 227 10.43 25.80 18.07
N ARG A 228 11.02 25.95 19.26
CA ARG A 228 11.13 24.92 20.31
C ARG A 228 9.87 24.71 21.15
N SER A 229 8.75 25.39 20.88
CA SER A 229 7.64 25.45 21.84
C SER A 229 6.32 24.78 21.41
N ASP A 230 6.04 24.51 20.13
CA ASP A 230 4.72 23.98 19.75
C ASP A 230 4.77 22.67 18.95
N SER A 231 4.82 21.56 19.70
CA SER A 231 4.81 20.19 19.16
C SER A 231 3.54 19.82 18.36
N ARG A 232 2.50 20.68 18.38
CA ARG A 232 1.19 20.45 17.76
C ARG A 232 1.16 20.69 16.24
N ASN A 233 2.14 21.41 15.67
CA ASN A 233 2.13 21.84 14.26
C ASN A 233 3.15 21.11 13.36
N ASN A 234 3.52 19.87 13.69
CA ASN A 234 4.43 19.08 12.86
C ASN A 234 3.66 18.32 11.77
N ILE A 235 4.06 18.53 10.50
CA ILE A 235 3.51 17.74 9.39
C ILE A 235 4.04 16.31 9.47
N LYS A 236 3.10 15.37 9.33
CA LYS A 236 3.37 13.93 9.35
C LYS A 236 3.27 13.37 7.94
N LEU A 237 4.40 12.94 7.40
CA LEU A 237 4.44 12.17 6.16
C LEU A 237 4.25 10.70 6.50
N ARG A 238 3.18 10.10 6.00
CA ARG A 238 2.85 8.68 6.20
C ARG A 238 2.99 7.92 4.89
N PHE A 239 3.82 6.89 4.88
CA PHE A 239 4.01 6.03 3.72
C PHE A 239 3.08 4.84 3.79
N ILE A 240 2.35 4.59 2.70
CA ILE A 240 1.31 3.58 2.58
C ILE A 240 1.58 2.74 1.34
N ASP A 241 1.49 1.42 1.47
CA ASP A 241 1.58 0.46 0.37
C ASP A 241 0.18 0.27 -0.25
N SER A 242 0.00 0.69 -1.50
CA SER A 242 -1.28 0.59 -2.22
C SER A 242 -1.72 -0.86 -2.44
N TYR A 243 -0.78 -1.81 -2.51
CA TYR A 243 -1.08 -3.23 -2.70
C TYR A 243 -1.78 -3.84 -1.48
N LYS A 244 -1.64 -3.24 -0.30
CA LYS A 244 -2.39 -3.64 0.92
C LYS A 244 -3.86 -3.24 0.88
N PHE A 245 -4.24 -2.42 -0.10
CA PHE A 245 -5.63 -2.06 -0.37
C PHE A 245 -6.19 -2.81 -1.57
N LEU A 246 -5.43 -2.80 -2.67
CA LEU A 246 -5.82 -3.39 -3.94
C LEU A 246 -4.77 -4.44 -4.33
N SER A 247 -4.97 -5.67 -3.86
CA SER A 247 -4.03 -6.78 -4.05
C SER A 247 -4.15 -7.40 -5.46
N SER A 248 -3.96 -6.56 -6.48
CA SER A 248 -3.98 -6.98 -7.89
C SER A 248 -2.97 -6.18 -8.71
N SER A 249 -2.73 -6.60 -9.95
CA SER A 249 -1.86 -5.85 -10.85
C SER A 249 -2.54 -4.53 -11.27
N LEU A 250 -1.74 -3.49 -11.49
CA LEU A 250 -2.21 -2.20 -12.01
C LEU A 250 -2.90 -2.35 -13.35
N ASP A 251 -2.44 -3.27 -14.20
CA ASP A 251 -3.09 -3.59 -15.47
C ASP A 251 -4.54 -4.07 -15.27
N LYS A 252 -4.72 -5.06 -14.37
CA LYS A 252 -6.05 -5.56 -14.02
C LYS A 252 -6.90 -4.47 -13.36
N LEU A 253 -6.32 -3.64 -12.49
CA LEU A 253 -7.03 -2.55 -11.84
C LEU A 253 -7.44 -1.44 -12.82
N ALA A 254 -6.56 -1.09 -13.77
CA ALA A 254 -6.82 -0.11 -14.82
C ALA A 254 -7.94 -0.59 -15.75
N SER A 255 -8.01 -1.89 -16.03
CA SER A 255 -9.08 -2.49 -16.86
C SER A 255 -10.49 -2.31 -16.29
N PHE A 256 -10.63 -2.04 -14.99
CA PHE A 256 -11.93 -1.76 -14.36
C PHE A 256 -12.36 -0.29 -14.46
N LEU A 257 -11.49 0.60 -14.95
CA LEU A 257 -11.78 2.01 -15.09
C LEU A 257 -12.22 2.34 -16.51
N ASN A 258 -13.25 3.16 -16.62
CA ASN A 258 -13.66 3.76 -17.87
C ASN A 258 -12.77 4.98 -18.19
N LYS A 259 -12.75 5.38 -19.47
CA LYS A 259 -12.02 6.57 -19.92
C LYS A 259 -12.33 7.82 -19.09
N ASN A 260 -13.57 8.02 -18.65
CA ASN A 260 -14.00 9.19 -17.85
C ASN A 260 -13.54 9.14 -16.37
N GLU A 261 -13.10 7.96 -15.90
CA GLU A 261 -12.53 7.75 -14.57
C GLU A 261 -11.01 8.02 -14.55
N LEU A 262 -10.34 8.09 -15.71
CA LEU A 262 -8.90 8.35 -15.87
C LEU A 262 -8.58 9.85 -15.98
N ARG A 263 -9.08 10.63 -15.03
CA ARG A 263 -9.05 12.10 -15.10
C ARG A 263 -7.64 12.65 -14.95
N ILE A 264 -6.83 12.06 -14.06
CA ILE A 264 -5.47 12.51 -13.79
C ILE A 264 -4.60 12.25 -15.01
N LEU A 265 -4.68 11.04 -15.57
CA LEU A 265 -3.96 10.69 -16.79
C LEU A 265 -4.35 11.62 -17.96
N GLN A 266 -5.63 11.89 -18.17
CA GLN A 266 -6.10 12.82 -19.21
C GLN A 266 -5.60 14.26 -18.99
N CYS A 267 -5.63 14.75 -17.76
CA CYS A 267 -5.16 16.09 -17.44
C CYS A 267 -3.66 16.27 -17.66
N GLU A 268 -2.85 15.21 -17.50
CA GLU A 268 -1.40 15.23 -17.73
C GLU A 268 -1.03 15.00 -19.20
N PHE A 269 -1.95 14.48 -20.01
CA PHE A 269 -1.77 14.15 -21.42
C PHE A 269 -2.87 14.78 -22.31
N GLN A 270 -3.16 16.08 -22.10
CA GLN A 270 -4.28 16.79 -22.76
C GLN A 270 -4.20 16.83 -24.30
N ASN A 271 -2.99 16.70 -24.86
CA ASN A 271 -2.73 16.88 -26.29
C ASN A 271 -2.64 15.56 -27.06
N LEU A 272 -2.90 14.42 -26.42
CA LEU A 272 -2.82 13.12 -27.10
C LEU A 272 -4.07 12.82 -27.91
N SER A 273 -3.89 12.13 -29.04
CA SER A 273 -5.01 11.56 -29.77
C SER A 273 -5.68 10.44 -28.95
N GLU A 274 -6.92 10.06 -29.30
CA GLU A 274 -7.60 8.99 -28.58
C GLU A 274 -6.87 7.64 -28.67
N ASP A 275 -6.21 7.38 -29.79
CA ASP A 275 -5.50 6.12 -30.02
C ASP A 275 -4.18 6.10 -29.25
N ASP A 276 -3.46 7.23 -29.16
CA ASP A 276 -2.28 7.36 -28.31
C ASP A 276 -2.65 7.21 -26.83
N PHE A 277 -3.77 7.80 -26.42
CA PHE A 277 -4.25 7.67 -25.06
C PHE A 277 -4.56 6.20 -24.70
N LYS A 278 -5.19 5.43 -25.60
CA LYS A 278 -5.46 3.99 -25.39
C LYS A 278 -4.17 3.20 -25.16
N LEU A 279 -3.07 3.58 -25.81
CA LEU A 279 -1.78 2.94 -25.58
C LEU A 279 -1.27 3.14 -24.14
N LEU A 280 -1.57 4.28 -23.51
CA LEU A 280 -1.13 4.59 -22.14
C LEU A 280 -2.02 3.99 -21.04
N ILE A 281 -3.24 3.54 -21.36
CA ILE A 281 -4.14 2.88 -20.39
C ILE A 281 -3.66 1.47 -20.07
N ARG A 282 -3.16 0.76 -21.09
CA ARG A 282 -2.59 -0.58 -20.92
C ARG A 282 -1.28 -0.44 -20.16
N LYS A 283 -1.04 -1.34 -19.20
CA LYS A 283 0.22 -1.30 -18.46
C LYS A 283 1.39 -1.51 -19.42
N GLY A 284 2.37 -0.61 -19.37
CA GLY A 284 3.59 -0.74 -20.15
C GLY A 284 4.40 -1.98 -19.76
N ILE A 285 5.31 -2.37 -20.65
CA ILE A 285 6.23 -3.49 -20.43
C ILE A 285 7.64 -2.95 -20.40
N PHE A 286 8.40 -3.32 -19.38
CA PHE A 286 9.74 -2.80 -19.14
C PHE A 286 10.74 -3.96 -18.95
N PRO A 287 11.92 -3.93 -19.62
CA PRO A 287 12.88 -5.04 -19.59
C PRO A 287 13.80 -4.94 -18.35
N TYR A 288 13.27 -5.24 -17.17
CA TYR A 288 13.97 -5.05 -15.90
C TYR A 288 15.32 -5.79 -15.81
N GLU A 289 15.40 -7.04 -16.28
CA GLU A 289 16.64 -7.83 -16.22
C GLU A 289 17.69 -7.39 -17.24
N TYR A 290 17.24 -6.73 -18.32
CA TYR A 290 18.15 -6.13 -19.28
C TYR A 290 18.85 -4.93 -18.66
N ILE A 291 18.16 -4.09 -17.88
CA ILE A 291 18.70 -2.88 -17.24
C ILE A 291 19.56 -3.24 -16.01
N ASP A 292 20.78 -3.74 -16.24
CA ASP A 292 21.76 -4.06 -15.19
C ASP A 292 22.85 -2.99 -15.00
N CYS A 293 22.95 -2.02 -15.90
CA CYS A 293 23.80 -0.84 -15.78
C CYS A 293 23.12 0.42 -16.32
N ALA A 294 23.67 1.59 -15.96
CA ALA A 294 23.12 2.88 -16.37
C ALA A 294 23.32 3.16 -17.88
N ASP A 295 24.37 2.60 -18.49
CA ASP A 295 24.70 2.82 -19.89
C ASP A 295 23.60 2.29 -20.83
N LYS A 296 22.93 1.20 -20.46
CA LYS A 296 21.79 0.65 -21.20
C LYS A 296 20.59 1.58 -21.30
N LEU A 297 20.48 2.58 -20.43
CA LEU A 297 19.45 3.62 -20.57
C LEU A 297 19.69 4.52 -21.78
N GLN A 298 20.91 4.52 -22.35
CA GLN A 298 21.24 5.27 -23.57
C GLN A 298 21.00 4.46 -24.84
N ASP A 299 20.57 3.20 -24.73
CA ASP A 299 20.31 2.36 -25.90
C ASP A 299 19.20 2.96 -26.75
N THR A 300 19.46 3.10 -28.05
CA THR A 300 18.56 3.77 -29.00
C THR A 300 17.55 2.83 -29.67
N HIS A 301 17.49 1.58 -29.20
CA HIS A 301 16.61 0.57 -29.73
C HIS A 301 15.97 -0.23 -28.60
N LEU A 302 14.73 -0.67 -28.82
CA LEU A 302 14.08 -1.61 -27.92
C LEU A 302 14.85 -2.94 -27.95
N PRO A 303 15.18 -3.56 -26.80
CA PRO A 303 15.89 -4.83 -26.80
C PRO A 303 15.03 -5.97 -27.38
N SER A 304 15.67 -7.09 -27.70
CA SER A 304 14.99 -8.27 -28.24
C SER A 304 13.96 -8.84 -27.25
N ARG A 305 12.95 -9.56 -27.75
CA ARG A 305 11.92 -10.21 -26.92
C ARG A 305 12.49 -11.08 -25.78
N GLU A 306 13.60 -11.75 -26.04
CA GLU A 306 14.27 -12.61 -25.05
C GLU A 306 14.81 -11.79 -23.86
N SER A 307 15.17 -10.53 -24.08
CA SER A 307 15.66 -9.61 -23.05
C SER A 307 14.56 -9.09 -22.12
N PHE A 308 13.29 -9.37 -22.43
CA PHE A 308 12.15 -9.10 -21.56
C PHE A 308 11.82 -10.27 -20.62
N TYR A 309 12.69 -11.29 -20.55
CA TYR A 309 12.56 -12.38 -19.58
C TYR A 309 12.44 -11.84 -18.15
N SER A 310 11.58 -12.47 -17.36
CA SER A 310 11.36 -12.15 -15.95
C SER A 310 11.49 -13.41 -15.10
N SER A 311 12.53 -13.47 -14.27
CA SER A 311 12.77 -14.50 -13.25
C SER A 311 11.64 -14.63 -12.24
N LEU A 312 10.80 -13.60 -12.07
CA LEU A 312 9.60 -13.65 -11.23
C LEU A 312 8.50 -14.52 -11.83
N ILE A 313 8.34 -14.47 -13.15
CA ILE A 313 7.30 -15.21 -13.88
C ILE A 313 7.87 -16.51 -14.43
N GLY A 314 9.20 -16.58 -14.61
CA GLY A 314 9.91 -17.69 -15.23
C GLY A 314 9.70 -17.76 -16.74
N ASP A 315 9.24 -16.67 -17.38
CA ASP A 315 8.89 -16.63 -18.80
C ASP A 315 9.23 -15.26 -19.43
N THR A 316 9.26 -15.25 -20.76
CA THR A 316 9.35 -14.05 -21.60
C THR A 316 7.97 -13.42 -21.81
N VAL A 317 7.94 -12.16 -22.22
CA VAL A 317 6.70 -11.46 -22.53
C VAL A 317 5.99 -12.05 -23.75
N SER A 318 4.67 -11.91 -23.80
CA SER A 318 3.86 -12.39 -24.92
C SER A 318 4.14 -11.61 -26.20
N GLU A 319 3.82 -12.17 -27.36
CA GLU A 319 3.98 -11.48 -28.65
C GLU A 319 3.14 -10.19 -28.71
N ASN A 320 1.93 -10.21 -28.15
CA ASN A 320 1.07 -9.04 -28.05
C ASN A 320 1.64 -7.95 -27.11
N ASP A 321 2.43 -8.34 -26.11
CA ASP A 321 3.16 -7.41 -25.25
C ASP A 321 4.33 -6.77 -26.00
N CYS A 322 5.13 -7.56 -26.72
CA CYS A 322 6.19 -7.02 -27.58
C CYS A 322 5.68 -6.03 -28.62
N THR A 323 4.63 -6.38 -29.35
CA THR A 323 4.02 -5.47 -30.35
C THR A 323 3.54 -4.18 -29.70
N HIS A 324 2.98 -4.27 -28.49
CA HIS A 324 2.57 -3.09 -27.75
C HIS A 324 3.75 -2.18 -27.37
N ALA A 325 4.85 -2.75 -26.86
CA ALA A 325 6.05 -1.98 -26.53
C ALA A 325 6.67 -1.29 -27.76
N VAL A 326 6.69 -1.98 -28.91
CA VAL A 326 7.16 -1.41 -30.19
C VAL A 326 6.24 -0.26 -30.64
N ASN A 327 4.92 -0.43 -30.55
CA ASN A 327 3.96 0.61 -30.89
C ASN A 327 4.13 1.84 -30.01
N VAL A 328 4.31 1.67 -28.69
CA VAL A 328 4.56 2.79 -27.77
C VAL A 328 5.87 3.49 -28.12
N TRP A 329 6.95 2.74 -28.37
CA TRP A 329 8.24 3.30 -28.76
C TRP A 329 8.15 4.18 -30.01
N GLN A 330 7.48 3.68 -31.06
CA GLN A 330 7.33 4.39 -32.33
C GLN A 330 6.38 5.58 -32.22
N GLN A 331 5.20 5.37 -31.63
CA GLN A 331 4.13 6.38 -31.60
C GLN A 331 4.53 7.60 -30.76
N PHE A 332 5.22 7.39 -29.64
CA PHE A 332 5.70 8.47 -28.78
C PHE A 332 7.09 9.00 -29.20
N SER A 333 7.61 8.57 -30.35
CA SER A 333 8.90 9.00 -30.90
C SER A 333 10.06 8.87 -29.89
N VAL A 334 10.07 7.76 -29.14
CA VAL A 334 11.05 7.50 -28.10
C VAL A 334 12.41 7.25 -28.72
N GLN A 335 13.45 7.94 -28.24
CA GLN A 335 14.80 7.86 -28.81
C GLN A 335 15.72 6.96 -28.00
N THR A 336 15.50 6.86 -26.68
CA THR A 336 16.36 6.08 -25.78
C THR A 336 15.55 5.23 -24.81
N LEU A 337 16.15 4.16 -24.31
CA LEU A 337 15.52 3.30 -23.30
C LEU A 337 15.28 4.03 -21.98
N GLY A 338 16.05 5.08 -21.69
CA GLY A 338 15.82 6.02 -20.59
C GLY A 338 14.54 6.84 -20.77
N GLU A 339 14.29 7.38 -21.97
CA GLU A 339 13.02 8.07 -22.28
C GLU A 339 11.82 7.12 -22.23
N TYR A 340 11.99 5.88 -22.70
CA TYR A 340 10.99 4.83 -22.56
C TYR A 340 10.66 4.55 -21.09
N SER A 341 11.70 4.48 -20.24
CA SER A 341 11.55 4.33 -18.78
C SER A 341 10.84 5.53 -18.14
N ASP A 342 11.14 6.75 -18.59
CA ASP A 342 10.49 7.97 -18.08
C ASP A 342 8.99 7.98 -18.41
N LEU A 343 8.61 7.61 -19.64
CA LEU A 343 7.22 7.45 -20.05
C LEU A 343 6.51 6.36 -19.24
N TYR A 344 7.15 5.19 -19.10
CA TYR A 344 6.65 4.05 -18.32
C TYR A 344 6.36 4.44 -16.86
N LEU A 345 7.32 5.09 -16.22
CA LEU A 345 7.20 5.53 -14.83
C LEU A 345 6.10 6.59 -14.66
N LYS A 346 5.97 7.52 -15.62
CA LYS A 346 4.89 8.51 -15.62
C LYS A 346 3.52 7.82 -15.72
N THR A 347 3.35 6.88 -16.65
CA THR A 347 2.07 6.18 -16.80
C THR A 347 1.72 5.35 -15.57
N ASP A 348 2.66 4.60 -15.00
CA ASP A 348 2.38 3.75 -13.84
C ASP A 348 1.98 4.58 -12.60
N VAL A 349 2.63 5.73 -12.39
CA VAL A 349 2.30 6.67 -11.29
C VAL A 349 0.91 7.30 -11.49
N LEU A 350 0.59 7.76 -12.70
CA LEU A 350 -0.68 8.43 -12.97
C LEU A 350 -1.86 7.45 -12.96
N LEU A 351 -1.69 6.25 -13.53
CA LEU A 351 -2.68 5.17 -13.43
C LEU A 351 -2.91 4.77 -11.97
N LEU A 352 -1.85 4.66 -11.16
CA LEU A 352 -1.98 4.38 -9.73
C LEU A 352 -2.80 5.48 -9.03
N ALA A 353 -2.55 6.75 -9.38
CA ALA A 353 -3.30 7.86 -8.83
C ALA A 353 -4.79 7.80 -9.21
N ASP A 354 -5.11 7.57 -10.49
CA ASP A 354 -6.50 7.45 -10.94
C ASP A 354 -7.22 6.27 -10.26
N ILE A 355 -6.60 5.08 -10.23
CA ILE A 355 -7.16 3.89 -9.59
C ILE A 355 -7.45 4.14 -8.12
N PHE A 356 -6.49 4.71 -7.39
CA PHE A 356 -6.66 4.87 -5.97
C PHE A 356 -7.61 6.02 -5.62
N GLU A 357 -7.62 7.12 -6.38
CA GLU A 357 -8.60 8.20 -6.20
C GLU A 357 -10.03 7.70 -6.47
N ASN A 358 -10.24 6.89 -7.53
CA ASN A 358 -11.54 6.25 -7.77
C ASN A 358 -11.93 5.30 -6.63
N PHE A 359 -10.98 4.53 -6.09
CA PHE A 359 -11.21 3.69 -4.93
C PHE A 359 -11.61 4.51 -3.70
N ARG A 360 -10.91 5.64 -3.43
CA ARG A 360 -11.26 6.56 -2.34
C ARG A 360 -12.67 7.11 -2.51
N ASP A 361 -13.02 7.57 -3.70
CA ASP A 361 -14.35 8.12 -4.01
C ASP A 361 -15.45 7.09 -3.77
N LYS A 362 -15.26 5.85 -4.25
CA LYS A 362 -16.18 4.73 -4.04
C LYS A 362 -16.30 4.38 -2.55
N CYS A 363 -15.19 4.35 -1.80
CA CYS A 363 -15.20 4.08 -0.36
C CYS A 363 -15.90 5.17 0.46
N ILE A 364 -15.64 6.44 0.16
CA ILE A 364 -16.30 7.56 0.84
C ILE A 364 -17.79 7.55 0.53
N LYS A 365 -18.19 7.30 -0.72
CA LYS A 365 -19.60 7.23 -1.11
C LYS A 365 -20.34 6.07 -0.42
N SER A 366 -19.73 4.89 -0.37
CA SER A 366 -20.39 3.68 0.15
C SER A 366 -20.33 3.55 1.67
N TYR A 367 -19.21 3.94 2.29
CA TYR A 367 -18.94 3.70 3.72
C TYR A 367 -18.80 5.00 4.53
N GLY A 368 -18.64 6.15 3.87
CA GLY A 368 -18.45 7.44 4.52
C GLY A 368 -17.11 7.58 5.23
N LEU A 369 -16.09 6.83 4.80
CA LEU A 369 -14.73 6.86 5.34
C LEU A 369 -13.71 6.91 4.21
N ASP A 370 -12.65 7.69 4.37
CA ASP A 370 -11.57 7.78 3.39
C ASP A 370 -10.49 6.72 3.69
N PRO A 371 -10.22 5.77 2.76
CA PRO A 371 -9.23 4.72 2.96
C PRO A 371 -7.80 5.25 3.11
N ALA A 372 -7.51 6.49 2.69
CA ALA A 372 -6.19 7.11 2.85
C ALA A 372 -5.76 7.34 4.31
N TYR A 373 -6.69 7.29 5.28
CA TYR A 373 -6.35 7.33 6.71
C TYR A 373 -5.84 6.00 7.28
N TYR A 374 -6.03 4.91 6.54
CA TYR A 374 -5.77 3.56 7.01
C TYR A 374 -4.46 3.03 6.44
N TYR A 375 -3.99 1.91 6.97
CA TYR A 375 -2.77 1.25 6.48
C TYR A 375 -3.04 0.09 5.52
N THR A 376 -4.21 -0.54 5.65
CA THR A 376 -4.59 -1.73 4.87
C THR A 376 -6.11 -1.76 4.69
N LEU A 377 -6.57 -2.51 3.69
CA LEU A 377 -8.01 -2.73 3.49
C LEU A 377 -8.71 -3.38 4.70
N PRO A 378 -8.16 -4.42 5.36
CA PRO A 378 -8.81 -4.98 6.55
C PRO A 378 -9.02 -3.96 7.68
N GLY A 379 -8.05 -3.06 7.91
CA GLY A 379 -8.20 -2.00 8.90
C GLY A 379 -9.30 -1.00 8.54
N PHE A 380 -9.40 -0.64 7.25
CA PHE A 380 -10.49 0.17 6.73
C PHE A 380 -11.86 -0.53 6.87
N THR A 381 -11.95 -1.80 6.48
CA THR A 381 -13.18 -2.58 6.55
C THR A 381 -13.65 -2.77 7.99
N TRP A 382 -12.73 -2.98 8.93
CA TRP A 382 -13.04 -3.10 10.36
C TRP A 382 -13.69 -1.83 10.91
N ASP A 383 -13.11 -0.66 10.63
CA ASP A 383 -13.65 0.62 11.09
C ASP A 383 -14.96 0.96 10.37
N SER A 384 -15.09 0.59 9.09
CA SER A 384 -16.33 0.70 8.31
C SER A 384 -17.45 -0.16 8.91
N MET A 385 -17.13 -1.39 9.34
CA MET A 385 -18.08 -2.28 10.00
C MET A 385 -18.53 -1.69 11.35
N LEU A 386 -17.60 -1.17 12.17
CA LEU A 386 -17.95 -0.53 13.45
C LEU A 386 -18.85 0.68 13.23
N LYS A 387 -18.55 1.52 12.21
CA LYS A 387 -19.38 2.68 11.86
C LYS A 387 -20.77 2.28 11.38
N HIS A 388 -20.85 1.28 10.50
CA HIS A 388 -22.11 0.85 9.90
C HIS A 388 -23.04 0.20 10.94
N THR A 389 -22.50 -0.69 11.78
CA THR A 389 -23.28 -1.45 12.76
C THR A 389 -23.53 -0.66 14.06
N ARG A 390 -22.70 0.35 14.36
CA ARG A 390 -22.72 1.14 15.61
C ARG A 390 -22.64 0.29 16.89
N VAL A 391 -22.11 -0.93 16.75
CA VAL A 391 -21.98 -1.88 17.85
C VAL A 391 -20.85 -1.47 18.80
N ASN A 392 -21.05 -1.72 20.09
CA ASN A 392 -20.00 -1.68 21.09
C ASN A 392 -19.57 -3.13 21.38
N PHE A 393 -18.42 -3.55 20.85
CA PHE A 393 -17.88 -4.88 21.05
C PHE A 393 -17.09 -4.94 22.36
N GLU A 394 -17.36 -5.94 23.17
CA GLU A 394 -16.52 -6.28 24.32
C GLU A 394 -15.35 -7.17 23.86
N LEU A 395 -14.13 -6.71 24.07
CA LEU A 395 -12.90 -7.44 23.78
C LEU A 395 -12.59 -8.42 24.90
N LEU A 396 -11.93 -9.53 24.55
CA LEU A 396 -11.49 -10.53 25.50
C LEU A 396 -10.40 -9.97 26.42
N THR A 397 -10.67 -9.96 27.72
CA THR A 397 -9.73 -9.55 28.77
C THR A 397 -8.94 -10.72 29.35
N ASP A 398 -9.38 -11.96 29.08
CA ASP A 398 -8.80 -13.20 29.58
C ASP A 398 -7.98 -13.92 28.49
N ILE A 399 -6.73 -14.28 28.82
CA ILE A 399 -5.81 -14.98 27.94
C ILE A 399 -6.29 -16.39 27.60
N ASP A 400 -6.98 -17.07 28.51
CA ASP A 400 -7.45 -18.43 28.31
C ASP A 400 -8.59 -18.47 27.29
N MET A 401 -9.47 -17.45 27.30
CA MET A 401 -10.49 -17.28 26.27
C MET A 401 -9.88 -17.01 24.90
N VAL A 402 -8.85 -16.16 24.83
CA VAL A 402 -8.11 -15.89 23.58
C VAL A 402 -7.49 -17.19 23.06
N MET A 403 -6.80 -17.93 23.92
CA MET A 403 -6.18 -19.21 23.56
C MET A 403 -7.20 -20.26 23.12
N PHE A 404 -8.37 -20.31 23.76
CA PHE A 404 -9.47 -21.19 23.39
C PHE A 404 -9.93 -20.90 21.95
N ILE A 405 -10.16 -19.63 21.61
CA ILE A 405 -10.57 -19.24 20.25
C ILE A 405 -9.45 -19.49 19.25
N GLU A 406 -8.21 -19.08 19.53
CA GLU A 406 -7.05 -19.28 18.64
C GLU A 406 -6.80 -20.77 18.33
N ARG A 407 -7.06 -21.67 19.29
CA ARG A 407 -7.01 -23.13 19.07
C ARG A 407 -8.19 -23.65 18.25
N GLY A 408 -9.31 -22.93 18.24
CA GLY A 408 -10.52 -23.25 17.48
C GLY A 408 -10.51 -22.77 16.02
N ILE A 409 -9.66 -21.81 15.66
CA ILE A 409 -9.59 -21.27 14.29
C ILE A 409 -9.18 -22.37 13.30
N ARG A 410 -9.96 -22.52 12.21
CA ARG A 410 -9.68 -23.42 11.08
C ARG A 410 -9.72 -22.62 9.78
N GLY A 411 -8.85 -22.96 8.84
CA GLY A 411 -8.88 -22.41 7.48
C GLY A 411 -9.97 -23.04 6.62
N GLY A 412 -10.04 -22.65 5.35
CA GLY A 412 -10.95 -23.26 4.39
C GLY A 412 -10.68 -24.75 4.19
N LEU A 413 -11.74 -25.55 4.09
CA LEU A 413 -11.64 -26.97 3.80
C LEU A 413 -11.11 -27.16 2.38
N THR A 414 -9.98 -27.85 2.24
CA THR A 414 -9.46 -28.30 0.95
C THR A 414 -9.49 -29.82 0.94
N LEU A 415 -10.36 -30.40 0.10
CA LEU A 415 -10.51 -31.84 -0.06
C LEU A 415 -10.10 -32.24 -1.48
N VAL A 416 -9.32 -33.30 -1.60
CA VAL A 416 -9.03 -33.95 -2.88
C VAL A 416 -9.58 -35.37 -2.81
N ASN A 417 -10.61 -35.66 -3.61
CA ASN A 417 -11.14 -37.01 -3.74
C ASN A 417 -10.24 -37.79 -4.71
N VAL A 418 -9.66 -38.89 -4.24
CA VAL A 418 -8.84 -39.79 -5.06
C VAL A 418 -9.64 -41.08 -5.29
N PRO A 419 -9.93 -41.47 -6.56
CA PRO A 419 -10.62 -42.72 -6.87
C PRO A 419 -9.83 -43.95 -6.38
N ALA A 420 -10.55 -44.95 -5.88
CA ALA A 420 -9.96 -46.23 -5.52
C ALA A 420 -9.35 -46.91 -6.77
N GLY A 421 -8.05 -47.22 -6.73
CA GLY A 421 -7.30 -47.81 -7.84
C GLY A 421 -6.18 -46.92 -8.42
N THR A 422 -6.03 -45.69 -7.93
CA THR A 422 -4.96 -44.78 -8.36
C THR A 422 -3.60 -45.27 -7.84
N ARG A 423 -2.68 -45.65 -8.74
CA ARG A 423 -1.33 -46.15 -8.40
C ARG A 423 -0.31 -45.05 -8.06
N GLU A 424 -0.65 -43.78 -8.27
CA GLU A 424 0.24 -42.66 -7.93
C GLU A 424 0.19 -42.33 -6.43
N PRO A 425 1.33 -42.02 -5.79
CA PRO A 425 1.37 -41.57 -4.41
C PRO A 425 0.51 -40.32 -4.19
N ILE A 426 -0.31 -40.31 -3.13
CA ILE A 426 -1.20 -39.19 -2.75
C ILE A 426 -0.44 -37.85 -2.65
N THR A 427 0.82 -37.89 -2.24
CA THR A 427 1.73 -36.73 -2.16
C THR A 427 1.94 -36.05 -3.52
N ASN A 428 2.06 -36.82 -4.60
CA ASN A 428 2.25 -36.29 -5.96
C ASN A 428 0.95 -35.70 -6.53
N ILE A 429 -0.20 -36.30 -6.20
CA ILE A 429 -1.52 -35.81 -6.61
C ILE A 429 -1.86 -34.48 -5.91
N CYS A 430 -1.62 -34.39 -4.60
CA CYS A 430 -1.80 -33.15 -3.83
C CYS A 430 -0.87 -32.04 -4.33
N SER A 431 0.42 -32.34 -4.59
CA SER A 431 1.37 -31.35 -5.10
C SER A 431 0.91 -30.75 -6.44
N ARG A 432 0.50 -31.59 -7.40
CA ARG A 432 -0.02 -31.13 -8.71
C ARG A 432 -1.31 -30.32 -8.60
N THR A 433 -2.22 -30.72 -7.70
CA THR A 433 -3.52 -30.05 -7.51
C THR A 433 -3.35 -28.69 -6.84
N ILE A 434 -2.48 -28.61 -5.82
CA ILE A 434 -2.10 -27.35 -5.17
C ILE A 434 -1.40 -26.42 -6.17
N HIS A 435 -0.48 -26.94 -6.98
CA HIS A 435 0.23 -26.15 -7.99
C HIS A 435 -0.72 -25.61 -9.08
N ARG A 436 -1.70 -26.41 -9.53
CA ARG A 436 -2.72 -25.98 -10.50
C ARG A 436 -3.71 -24.95 -9.94
N ASN A 437 -4.06 -25.04 -8.66
CA ASN A 437 -4.97 -24.07 -8.04
C ASN A 437 -4.27 -22.75 -7.69
N LEU A 438 -2.98 -22.78 -7.32
CA LEU A 438 -2.17 -21.58 -7.12
C LEU A 438 -1.91 -20.79 -8.41
N LEU A 439 -1.93 -21.45 -9.57
CA LEU A 439 -1.79 -20.81 -10.89
C LEU A 439 -3.12 -20.21 -11.41
N ARG A 440 -4.25 -20.44 -10.72
CA ARG A 440 -5.58 -19.96 -11.11
C ARG A 440 -6.12 -18.81 -10.25
N THR A 441 -5.38 -18.41 -9.22
CA THR A 441 -5.66 -17.24 -8.35
C THR A 441 -4.58 -16.20 -8.54
#